data_AF-A0A3D0C4B1-F1
#
_entry.id   AF-A0A3D0C4B1-F1
#
_cell.length_a   1.000
_cell.length_b   1.000
_cell.length_c   1.000
_cell.angle_alpha   90.00
_cell.angle_beta   90.00
_cell.angle_gamma   90.00
#
_symmetry.space_group_name_H-M   'P 1'
#
loop_
_entity.id
_entity.type
_entity.pdbx_description
1 polymer ?
#
loop_
_entity_poly.entity_id
_entity_poly.type
_entity_poly.pdbx_seq_one_letter_code
_entity_poly.pdbx_strand_id
1 'polypeptide(L)'
;FKRLEDAERDGDKVYAVLKGIGTSSDGRFKSIYAPRPDGQAKALKRAYEDAGFDPKSCGMIEAHGTGTKAGDAAEFGGLVKHFSQ
;
A
#
# COMPACT_ATOMS: atom_id res chain seq x y z
N PHE A 1 4.13 -14.70 -11.44
CA PHE A 1 2.93 -14.83 -10.58
C PHE A 1 2.11 -16.00 -11.05
N LYS A 2 1.51 -16.75 -10.12
CA LYS A 2 0.52 -17.81 -10.36
C LYS A 2 -0.67 -17.57 -9.43
N ARG A 3 -1.85 -18.09 -9.75
CA ARG A 3 -2.92 -18.19 -8.73
C ARG A 3 -2.43 -19.12 -7.63
N LEU A 4 -2.79 -18.84 -6.38
CA LEU A 4 -2.36 -19.66 -5.24
C LEU A 4 -2.72 -21.13 -5.44
N GLU A 5 -3.95 -21.41 -5.89
CA GLU A 5 -4.44 -22.75 -6.21
C GLU A 5 -3.59 -23.49 -7.26
N ASP A 6 -3.04 -22.77 -8.25
CA ASP A 6 -2.20 -23.38 -9.29
C ASP A 6 -0.81 -23.69 -8.73
N ALA A 7 -0.28 -22.84 -7.85
CA ALA A 7 1.00 -23.07 -7.20
C ALA A 7 0.93 -24.26 -6.24
N GLU A 8 -0.16 -24.37 -5.47
CA GLU A 8 -0.43 -25.50 -4.58
C GLU A 8 -0.60 -26.81 -5.34
N ARG A 9 -1.41 -26.80 -6.41
CA ARG A 9 -1.62 -27.99 -7.28
C ARG A 9 -0.32 -28.49 -7.88
N ASP A 10 0.54 -27.57 -8.34
CA ASP A 10 1.76 -27.93 -9.05
C ASP A 10 2.95 -28.21 -8.09
N GLY A 11 2.75 -28.08 -6.78
CA GLY A 11 3.77 -28.35 -5.76
C GLY A 11 4.87 -27.29 -5.67
N ASP A 12 4.58 -26.06 -6.10
CA ASP A 12 5.56 -24.97 -6.08
C ASP A 12 5.87 -24.50 -4.66
N LYS A 13 7.12 -24.07 -4.43
CA LYS A 13 7.47 -23.34 -3.21
C LYS A 13 6.86 -21.94 -3.23
N VAL A 14 5.89 -21.69 -2.35
CA VAL A 14 5.25 -20.38 -2.19
C VAL A 14 6.02 -19.53 -1.18
N TYR A 15 6.58 -18.40 -1.63
CA TYR A 15 7.30 -17.46 -0.76
C TYR A 15 6.37 -16.45 -0.07
N ALA A 16 5.35 -15.97 -0.79
CA ALA A 16 4.37 -15.01 -0.31
C ALA A 16 3.10 -15.08 -1.16
N VAL A 17 1.99 -14.61 -0.60
CA VAL A 17 0.71 -14.46 -1.30
C VAL A 17 0.38 -12.97 -1.40
N LEU A 18 0.19 -12.47 -2.61
CA LEU A 18 -0.34 -11.13 -2.81
C LEU A 18 -1.82 -11.13 -2.46
N LYS A 19 -2.17 -10.50 -1.33
CA LYS A 19 -3.55 -10.50 -0.82
C LYS A 19 -4.43 -9.44 -1.47
N GLY A 20 -3.88 -8.29 -1.82
CA GLY A 20 -4.61 -7.24 -2.52
C GLY A 20 -3.69 -6.16 -3.07
N ILE A 21 -4.22 -5.33 -3.96
CA ILE A 21 -3.51 -4.20 -4.57
C ILE A 21 -4.39 -2.95 -4.55
N GLY A 22 -3.79 -1.82 -4.21
CA GLY A 22 -4.48 -0.53 -4.19
C GLY A 22 -3.66 0.52 -4.92
N THR A 23 -4.30 1.22 -5.85
CA THR A 23 -3.68 2.32 -6.59
C THR A 23 -4.52 3.58 -6.46
N SER A 24 -3.87 4.73 -6.61
CA SER A 24 -4.52 6.03 -6.62
C SER A 24 -3.71 7.03 -7.46
N SER A 25 -4.20 8.26 -7.56
CA SER A 25 -3.48 9.40 -8.09
C SER A 25 -3.71 10.58 -7.15
N ASP A 26 -2.66 11.37 -6.92
CA ASP A 26 -2.73 12.60 -6.12
C ASP A 26 -3.59 13.69 -6.79
N GLY A 27 -3.81 13.57 -8.10
CA GLY A 27 -4.63 14.48 -8.90
C GLY A 27 -4.09 15.91 -8.88
N ARG A 28 -4.99 16.89 -8.95
CA ARG A 28 -4.62 18.31 -8.89
C ARG A 28 -4.16 18.67 -7.47
N PHE A 29 -2.90 19.08 -7.35
CA PHE A 29 -2.30 19.53 -6.09
C PHE A 29 -1.35 20.71 -6.31
N LYS A 30 -0.51 21.05 -5.31
CA LYS A 30 0.39 22.21 -5.33
C LYS A 30 1.35 22.23 -6.53
N SER A 31 1.76 21.05 -7.00
CA SER A 31 2.57 20.84 -8.21
C SER A 31 2.36 19.40 -8.70
N ILE A 32 2.67 19.13 -9.97
CA ILE A 32 2.54 17.78 -10.57
C ILE A 32 3.39 16.72 -9.88
N TYR A 33 4.51 17.11 -9.26
CA TYR A 33 5.41 16.21 -8.52
C TYR A 33 5.28 16.32 -6.99
N ALA A 34 4.33 17.12 -6.49
CA ALA A 34 4.16 17.29 -5.04
C ALA A 34 3.38 16.10 -4.47
N PRO A 35 3.96 15.32 -3.54
CA PRO A 35 3.29 14.16 -2.97
C PRO A 35 2.15 14.59 -2.04
N ARG A 36 1.07 13.80 -2.01
CA ARG A 36 -0.11 14.11 -1.21
C ARG A 36 -0.50 12.95 -0.27
N PRO A 37 -0.55 13.16 1.06
CA PRO A 37 -0.98 12.16 2.03
C PRO A 37 -2.32 11.49 1.70
N ASP A 38 -3.30 12.28 1.24
CA ASP A 38 -4.65 11.78 0.93
C ASP A 38 -4.65 10.76 -0.22
N GLY A 39 -3.80 10.97 -1.23
CA GLY A 39 -3.70 10.04 -2.36
C GLY A 39 -3.09 8.72 -1.91
N GLN A 40 -2.05 8.78 -1.08
CA GLN A 40 -1.42 7.59 -0.52
C GLN A 40 -2.35 6.82 0.42
N ALA A 41 -3.05 7.51 1.33
CA ALA A 41 -4.05 6.89 2.20
C ALA A 41 -5.19 6.24 1.41
N LYS A 42 -5.57 6.83 0.27
CA LYS A 42 -6.56 6.24 -0.64
C LYS A 42 -6.05 4.98 -1.34
N ALA A 43 -4.78 4.92 -1.72
CA ALA A 43 -4.16 3.70 -2.26
C ALA A 43 -4.15 2.60 -1.19
N LEU A 44 -3.69 2.91 0.04
CA LEU A 44 -3.69 1.97 1.15
C LEU A 44 -5.09 1.44 1.46
N LYS A 45 -6.08 2.33 1.60
CA LYS A 45 -7.48 1.94 1.83
C LYS A 45 -7.97 0.92 0.79
N ARG A 46 -7.73 1.18 -0.50
CA ARG A 46 -8.11 0.27 -1.58
C ARG A 46 -7.38 -1.08 -1.49
N ALA A 47 -6.09 -1.07 -1.15
CA ALA A 47 -5.30 -2.29 -1.01
C ALA A 47 -5.83 -3.18 0.12
N TYR A 48 -6.19 -2.59 1.27
CA TYR A 48 -6.75 -3.33 2.40
C TYR A 48 -8.20 -3.78 2.16
N GLU A 49 -9.01 -2.97 1.48
CA GLU A 49 -10.36 -3.36 1.03
C GLU A 49 -10.31 -4.57 0.07
N ASP A 50 -9.38 -4.56 -0.89
CA ASP A 50 -9.14 -5.68 -1.82
C ASP A 50 -8.60 -6.92 -1.09
N ALA A 51 -7.71 -6.71 -0.11
CA ALA A 51 -7.07 -7.79 0.63
C ALA A 51 -7.97 -8.48 1.67
N GLY A 52 -9.01 -7.79 2.15
CA GLY A 52 -10.01 -8.33 3.07
C GLY A 52 -9.49 -8.64 4.48
N PHE A 53 -8.43 -7.97 4.94
CA PHE A 53 -7.92 -8.14 6.31
C PHE A 53 -7.74 -6.80 7.03
N ASP A 54 -7.75 -6.85 8.36
CA ASP A 54 -7.68 -5.67 9.23
C ASP A 54 -6.28 -5.03 9.19
N PRO A 55 -6.17 -3.70 8.96
CA PRO A 55 -4.88 -2.99 9.03
C PRO A 55 -4.06 -3.25 10.30
N LYS A 56 -4.71 -3.53 11.44
CA LYS A 56 -4.05 -3.86 12.72
C LYS A 56 -3.27 -5.17 12.68
N SER A 57 -3.50 -6.04 11.70
CA SER A 57 -2.71 -7.26 11.53
C SER A 57 -1.37 -7.03 10.80
N CYS A 58 -1.09 -5.81 10.36
CA CYS A 58 0.15 -5.47 9.67
C CYS A 58 1.34 -5.46 10.64
N GLY A 59 2.27 -6.40 10.48
CA GLY A 59 3.49 -6.46 11.31
C GLY A 59 4.65 -5.60 10.79
N MET A 60 4.64 -5.22 9.51
CA MET A 60 5.73 -4.49 8.88
C MET A 60 5.23 -3.76 7.64
N ILE A 61 5.73 -2.53 7.44
CA ILE A 61 5.49 -1.70 6.26
C ILE A 61 6.86 -1.43 5.62
N GLU A 62 7.03 -1.90 4.39
CA GLU A 62 8.13 -1.46 3.54
C GLU A 62 7.69 -0.15 2.86
N ALA A 63 8.24 0.97 3.33
CA ALA A 63 7.91 2.30 2.83
C ALA A 63 8.56 2.59 1.47
N HIS A 64 8.07 3.60 0.75
CA HIS A 64 8.76 4.16 -0.40
C HIS A 64 10.08 4.83 0.01
N GLY A 65 10.09 5.58 1.12
CA GLY A 65 11.32 5.95 1.83
C GLY A 65 12.34 6.74 1.01
N THR A 66 11.89 7.75 0.25
CA THR A 66 12.77 8.49 -0.67
C THR A 66 13.86 9.33 0.00
N GLY A 67 13.77 9.60 1.30
CA GLY A 67 14.70 10.46 2.02
C GLY A 67 14.48 11.94 1.76
N THR A 68 13.34 12.33 1.17
CA THR A 68 13.04 13.72 0.85
C THR A 68 12.15 14.33 1.92
N LYS A 69 12.44 15.55 2.36
CA LYS A 69 11.63 16.23 3.40
C LYS A 69 10.14 16.26 3.07
N ALA A 70 9.79 16.51 1.81
CA ALA A 70 8.40 16.57 1.38
C ALA A 70 7.78 15.17 1.18
N GLY A 71 8.52 14.23 0.60
CA GLY A 71 8.06 12.86 0.35
C GLY A 71 7.82 12.10 1.64
N ASP A 72 8.80 12.08 2.54
CA ASP A 72 8.73 11.30 3.78
C ASP A 72 7.66 11.86 4.72
N ALA A 73 7.48 13.19 4.78
CA ALA A 73 6.39 13.82 5.54
C ALA A 73 5.02 13.47 4.95
N ALA A 74 4.90 13.43 3.61
CA ALA A 74 3.66 13.05 2.95
C ALA A 74 3.32 11.57 3.16
N GLU A 75 4.33 10.71 3.09
CA GLU A 75 4.23 9.27 3.32
C GLU A 75 3.78 8.94 4.73
N PHE A 76 4.48 9.47 5.73
CA PHE A 76 4.08 9.26 7.12
C PHE A 76 2.67 9.79 7.40
N GLY A 77 2.31 10.94 6.81
CA GLY A 77 0.95 11.47 6.91
C GLY A 77 -0.11 10.54 6.29
N GLY A 78 0.19 9.89 5.17
CA GLY A 78 -0.68 8.92 4.51
C GLY A 78 -0.88 7.66 5.35
N LEU A 79 0.21 7.15 5.94
CA LEU A 79 0.20 6.01 6.86
C LEU A 79 -0.65 6.30 8.10
N VAL A 80 -0.37 7.40 8.81
CA VAL A 80 -1.14 7.80 10.01
C VAL A 80 -2.62 7.90 9.66
N LYS A 81 -2.97 8.52 8.52
CA LYS A 81 -4.36 8.69 8.12
C LYS A 81 -5.09 7.38 7.83
N HIS A 82 -4.39 6.35 7.35
CA HIS A 82 -5.00 5.05 7.10
C HIS A 82 -5.09 4.19 8.36
N PHE A 83 -4.01 4.10 9.13
CA PHE A 83 -3.92 3.19 10.28
C PHE A 83 -4.51 3.74 11.59
N SER A 84 -4.83 5.03 11.66
CA SER A 84 -5.46 5.65 12.84
C SER A 84 -6.99 5.68 12.79
N GLN A 85 -7.61 5.00 11.82
CA GLN A 85 -9.06 4.86 11.72
C GLN A 85 -9.58 3.71 12.59
#